data_AF-A0A534TBK4-F1
#
_entry.id   AF-A0A534TBK4-F1
#
_cell.length_a   1.000
_cell.length_b   1.000
_cell.length_c   1.000
_cell.angle_alpha   90.00
_cell.angle_beta   90.00
_cell.angle_gamma   90.00
#
_symmetry.space_group_name_H-M   'P 1'
#
loop_
_entity.id
_entity.type
_entity.pdbx_description
1 polymer ?
#
loop_
_entity_poly.entity_id
_entity_poly.type
_entity_poly.pdbx_seq_one_letter_code
_entity_poly.pdbx_strand_id
1 'polypeptide(L)'
;FSPAVANAITLTGQYLIHLAADEVRRLGYKVIYGDTDSLFVDAAAEDPGLALQRAEEIRVAVSAMLVRRLREEFGLASYLELEFEKCYGRFFMPEVRSGAAGSKKRYAGLVAGDSEVVEFVGLEAVRRDWTPLAKRFQRELLDRVFHDQPVEDFIRAFLADLRDGRLDELLSYKKAVRKRLAEYTSTTPAHVKAARKQQGAEQQRIVEYVMTTAGPEPVDTRRGALDYGHYVDKQIEPIADAVLRFLSIRFGDVIGRARQLELL
;
A
#
# COMPACT_ATOMS: atom_id res chain seq x y z
N PHE A 1 -33.96 0.08 -6.17
CA PHE A 1 -32.63 0.66 -6.44
C PHE A 1 -32.80 1.84 -7.38
N SER A 2 -32.33 3.03 -7.02
CA SER A 2 -32.38 4.22 -7.89
C SER A 2 -30.94 4.68 -8.18
N PRO A 3 -30.45 4.54 -9.43
CA PRO A 3 -29.14 5.04 -9.81
C PRO A 3 -28.98 6.55 -9.57
N ALA A 4 -30.05 7.33 -9.76
CA ALA A 4 -30.03 8.78 -9.57
C ALA A 4 -29.72 9.17 -8.12
N VAL A 5 -30.34 8.49 -7.15
CA VAL A 5 -30.10 8.74 -5.72
C VAL A 5 -28.67 8.34 -5.33
N ALA A 6 -28.20 7.19 -5.79
CA ALA A 6 -26.82 6.75 -5.52
C ALA A 6 -25.76 7.69 -6.11
N ASN A 7 -26.00 8.18 -7.33
CA ASN A 7 -25.12 9.15 -7.98
C ASN A 7 -25.14 10.51 -7.27
N ALA A 8 -26.31 10.98 -6.84
CA ALA A 8 -26.43 12.25 -6.13
C ALA A 8 -25.64 12.26 -4.81
N ILE A 9 -25.66 11.16 -4.06
CA ILE A 9 -24.85 11.00 -2.84
C ILE A 9 -23.36 11.07 -3.18
N THR A 10 -22.94 10.30 -4.19
CA THR A 10 -21.52 10.20 -4.58
C THR A 10 -20.98 11.54 -5.09
N LEU A 11 -21.73 12.22 -5.95
CA LEU A 11 -21.35 13.51 -6.53
C LEU A 11 -21.31 14.61 -5.47
N THR A 12 -22.27 14.61 -4.53
CA THR A 12 -22.24 15.54 -3.39
C THR A 12 -21.00 15.30 -2.53
N GLY A 13 -20.64 14.05 -2.24
CA GLY A 13 -19.41 13.73 -1.50
C GLY A 13 -18.15 14.26 -2.21
N GLN A 14 -18.05 14.05 -3.53
CA GLN A 14 -16.95 14.58 -4.33
C GLN A 14 -16.89 16.11 -4.31
N TYR A 15 -18.03 16.79 -4.43
CA TYR A 15 -18.10 18.24 -4.35
C TYR A 15 -17.60 18.75 -2.99
N LEU A 16 -18.08 18.15 -1.89
CA LEU A 16 -17.71 18.55 -0.54
C LEU A 16 -16.22 18.33 -0.25
N ILE A 17 -15.65 17.20 -0.66
CA ILE A 17 -14.24 16.90 -0.42
C ILE A 17 -13.32 17.82 -1.23
N HIS A 18 -13.74 18.23 -2.43
CA HIS A 18 -13.02 19.23 -3.22
C HIS A 18 -13.05 20.62 -2.56
N LEU A 19 -14.21 21.07 -2.08
CA LEU A 19 -14.32 22.33 -1.33
C LEU A 19 -13.44 22.32 -0.07
N ALA A 20 -13.48 21.23 0.69
CA ALA A 20 -12.66 21.07 1.88
C ALA A 20 -11.16 21.16 1.53
N ALA A 21 -10.72 20.47 0.46
CA ALA A 21 -9.34 20.51 0.02
C ALA A 21 -8.90 21.92 -0.43
N ASP A 22 -9.77 22.66 -1.11
CA ASP A 22 -9.47 24.03 -1.55
C ASP A 22 -9.36 24.99 -0.36
N GLU A 23 -10.19 24.83 0.66
CA GLU A 23 -10.07 25.62 1.88
C GLU A 23 -8.78 25.30 2.64
N VAL A 24 -8.40 24.03 2.77
CA VAL A 24 -7.11 23.64 3.35
C VAL A 24 -5.94 24.32 2.62
N ARG A 25 -5.97 24.34 1.28
CA ARG A 25 -4.96 25.03 0.46
C ARG A 25 -4.98 26.55 0.67
N ARG A 26 -6.17 27.15 0.79
CA ARG A 26 -6.34 28.58 1.06
C ARG A 26 -5.75 29.00 2.41
N LEU A 27 -5.81 28.10 3.40
CA LEU A 27 -5.16 28.26 4.70
C LEU A 27 -3.64 28.10 4.66
N GLY A 28 -3.07 27.76 3.50
CA GLY A 28 -1.62 27.61 3.30
C GLY A 28 -1.08 26.20 3.51
N TYR A 29 -1.94 25.22 3.75
CA TYR A 29 -1.54 23.83 3.98
C TYR A 29 -1.54 23.01 2.70
N LYS A 30 -0.68 21.98 2.65
CA LYS A 30 -0.60 21.05 1.53
C LYS A 30 -1.52 19.86 1.77
N VAL A 31 -2.47 19.64 0.86
CA VAL A 31 -3.25 18.40 0.78
C VAL A 31 -2.41 17.35 0.06
N ILE A 32 -2.00 16.30 0.76
CA ILE A 32 -1.12 15.24 0.23
C ILE A 32 -1.89 14.05 -0.36
N TYR A 33 -3.12 13.80 0.12
CA TYR A 33 -4.00 12.74 -0.38
C TYR A 33 -5.46 13.04 0.00
N GLY A 34 -6.41 12.41 -0.70
CA GLY A 34 -7.83 12.47 -0.37
C GLY A 34 -8.58 11.27 -0.92
N ASP A 35 -9.54 10.76 -0.15
CA ASP A 35 -10.27 9.53 -0.45
C ASP A 35 -11.71 9.57 0.07
N THR A 36 -12.66 9.67 -0.87
CA THR A 36 -14.12 9.74 -0.64
C THR A 36 -14.58 10.85 0.31
N ASP A 37 -14.27 10.73 1.60
CA ASP A 37 -14.67 11.57 2.72
C ASP A 37 -13.48 12.01 3.61
N SER A 38 -12.25 11.57 3.30
CA SER A 38 -11.05 11.89 4.06
C SER A 38 -10.06 12.75 3.28
N LEU A 39 -9.34 13.64 3.99
CA LEU A 39 -8.22 14.41 3.48
C LEU A 39 -7.00 14.19 4.37
N PHE A 40 -5.84 14.05 3.73
CA PHE A 40 -4.56 13.97 4.39
C PHE A 40 -3.85 15.29 4.16
N VAL A 41 -3.50 15.95 5.26
CA VAL A 41 -2.94 17.29 5.25
C VAL A 41 -1.55 17.25 5.88
N ASP A 42 -0.59 17.84 5.20
CA ASP A 42 0.71 18.13 5.79
C ASP A 42 0.55 19.33 6.73
N ALA A 43 0.60 19.06 8.03
CA ALA A 43 0.48 20.08 9.07
C ALA A 43 1.71 21.01 9.15
N ALA A 44 2.79 20.71 8.41
CA ALA A 44 4.05 21.46 8.40
C ALA A 44 4.64 21.71 9.81
N ALA A 45 4.39 20.79 10.74
CA ALA A 45 4.71 20.91 12.15
C ALA A 45 5.91 20.03 12.52
N GLU A 46 6.75 20.52 13.44
CA GLU A 46 7.97 19.84 13.88
C GLU A 46 7.71 18.83 15.01
N ASP A 47 6.61 19.00 15.75
CA ASP A 47 6.21 18.12 16.84
C ASP A 47 4.71 17.75 16.79
N PRO A 48 4.32 16.62 17.44
CA PRO A 48 2.92 16.16 17.45
C PRO A 48 1.92 17.13 18.08
N GLY A 49 2.34 17.92 19.08
CA GLY A 49 1.46 18.85 19.78
C GLY A 49 1.04 20.01 18.87
N LEU A 50 2.01 20.61 18.18
CA LEU A 50 1.76 21.63 17.17
C LEU A 50 0.95 21.07 15.99
N ALA A 51 1.22 19.84 15.57
CA ALA A 51 0.46 19.18 14.52
C ALA A 51 -1.02 19.03 14.90
N LEU A 52 -1.33 18.62 16.13
CA LEU A 52 -2.70 18.48 16.64
C LEU A 52 -3.40 19.83 16.72
N GLN A 53 -2.72 20.87 17.22
CA GLN A 53 -3.28 22.22 17.28
C GLN A 53 -3.69 22.71 15.87
N ARG A 54 -2.78 22.58 14.89
CA ARG A 54 -3.05 23.00 13.51
C ARG A 54 -4.15 22.17 12.86
N ALA A 55 -4.20 20.88 13.15
CA ALA A 55 -5.26 20.01 12.64
C ALA A 55 -6.64 20.47 13.13
N GLU A 56 -6.76 20.88 14.40
CA GLU A 56 -8.00 21.42 14.95
C GLU A 56 -8.36 22.78 14.35
N GLU A 57 -7.38 23.67 14.17
CA GLU A 57 -7.58 24.96 13.47
C GLU A 57 -8.10 24.75 12.03
N ILE A 58 -7.51 23.81 11.30
CA ILE A 58 -7.94 23.43 9.95
C ILE A 58 -9.36 22.88 9.99
N ARG A 59 -9.66 21.97 10.91
CA ARG A 59 -10.98 21.34 11.06
C ARG A 59 -12.07 22.39 11.27
N VAL A 60 -11.87 23.29 12.24
CA VAL A 60 -12.82 24.37 12.56
C VAL A 60 -13.02 25.29 11.36
N ALA A 61 -11.94 25.70 10.68
CA ALA A 61 -12.02 26.58 9.53
C ALA A 61 -12.76 25.95 8.35
N VAL A 62 -12.45 24.69 8.03
CA VAL A 62 -13.12 23.94 6.95
C VAL A 62 -14.59 23.72 7.27
N SER A 63 -14.94 23.32 8.49
CA SER A 63 -16.34 23.17 8.91
C SER A 63 -17.11 24.49 8.77
N ALA A 64 -16.55 25.60 9.24
CA ALA A 64 -17.18 26.91 9.13
C ALA A 64 -17.36 27.34 7.65
N MET A 65 -16.37 27.07 6.80
CA MET A 65 -16.45 27.33 5.36
C MET A 65 -17.58 26.52 4.72
N LEU A 66 -17.67 25.21 4.99
CA LEU A 66 -18.70 24.34 4.42
C LEU A 66 -20.11 24.78 4.83
N VAL A 67 -20.31 25.11 6.12
CA VAL A 67 -21.60 25.64 6.62
C VAL A 67 -22.01 26.90 5.86
N ARG A 68 -21.07 27.85 5.70
CA ARG A 68 -21.33 29.10 4.97
C ARG A 68 -21.68 28.83 3.51
N ARG A 69 -20.87 28.01 2.83
CA ARG A 69 -21.04 27.68 1.41
C ARG A 69 -22.40 27.02 1.14
N LEU A 70 -22.79 26.05 1.96
CA LEU A 70 -24.07 25.35 1.80
C LEU A 70 -25.28 26.26 2.02
N ARG A 71 -25.18 27.20 2.96
CA ARG A 71 -26.22 28.20 3.19
C ARG A 71 -26.33 29.19 2.02
N GLU A 72 -25.21 29.70 1.54
CA GLU A 72 -25.17 30.71 0.47
C GLU A 72 -25.60 30.15 -0.88
N GLU A 73 -25.15 28.95 -1.24
CA GLU A 73 -25.38 28.38 -2.58
C GLU A 73 -26.70 27.62 -2.70
N PHE A 74 -27.13 26.97 -1.61
CA PHE A 74 -28.30 26.07 -1.63
C PHE A 74 -29.40 26.45 -0.64
N GLY A 75 -29.17 27.45 0.24
CA GLY A 75 -30.13 27.79 1.30
C GLY A 75 -30.29 26.70 2.36
N LEU A 76 -29.31 25.81 2.51
CA LEU A 76 -29.40 24.64 3.39
C LEU A 76 -28.71 24.87 4.75
N ALA A 77 -29.26 24.25 5.78
CA ALA A 77 -28.54 24.01 7.03
C ALA A 77 -27.58 22.83 6.83
N SER A 78 -26.31 23.01 7.23
CA SER A 78 -25.33 21.93 7.20
C SER A 78 -25.51 21.00 8.40
N TYR A 79 -25.48 19.70 8.15
CA TYR A 79 -25.37 18.63 9.15
C TYR A 79 -24.06 17.85 9.00
N LEU A 80 -23.10 18.42 8.23
CA LEU A 80 -21.80 17.81 8.04
C LEU A 80 -20.94 18.02 9.27
N GLU A 81 -20.33 16.95 9.74
CA GLU A 81 -19.37 16.94 10.83
C GLU A 81 -18.02 16.48 10.28
N LEU A 82 -17.02 17.36 10.38
CA LEU A 82 -15.64 17.01 10.04
C LEU A 82 -14.92 16.68 11.35
N GLU A 83 -14.35 15.50 11.40
CA GLU A 83 -13.63 14.98 12.56
C GLU A 83 -12.12 14.97 12.29
N PHE A 84 -11.35 15.21 13.34
CA PHE A 84 -9.92 14.89 13.32
C PHE A 84 -9.77 13.41 13.68
N GLU A 85 -9.27 12.60 12.74
CA GLU A 85 -9.13 11.16 12.96
C GLU A 85 -7.82 10.81 13.65
N LYS A 86 -6.67 11.21 13.08
CA LYS A 86 -5.34 10.85 13.58
C LYS A 86 -4.23 11.73 12.99
N CYS A 87 -3.08 11.73 13.67
CA CYS A 87 -1.84 12.34 13.18
C CYS A 87 -0.80 11.24 12.91
N TYR A 88 -0.10 11.35 11.77
CA TYR A 88 1.05 10.51 11.45
C TYR A 88 2.33 11.32 11.63
N GLY A 89 3.25 10.87 12.50
CA GLY A 89 4.57 11.49 12.66
C GLY A 89 5.49 11.24 11.46
N ARG A 90 5.28 10.12 10.79
CA ARG A 90 5.92 9.79 9.50
C ARG A 90 4.87 9.19 8.58
N PHE A 91 4.94 9.52 7.29
CA PHE A 91 3.97 9.04 6.30
C PHE A 91 4.66 8.64 5.01
N PHE A 92 4.28 7.49 4.47
CA PHE A 92 4.77 6.94 3.22
C PHE A 92 3.60 6.62 2.30
N MET A 93 3.63 7.18 1.09
CA MET A 93 2.69 6.86 0.03
C MET A 93 3.47 6.62 -1.27
N PRO A 94 3.47 5.39 -1.82
CA PRO A 94 4.17 5.08 -3.06
C PRO A 94 3.54 5.81 -4.25
N GLU A 95 4.40 6.30 -5.15
CA GLU A 95 3.99 6.86 -6.43
C GLU A 95 3.42 5.76 -7.35
N VAL A 96 2.37 6.06 -8.12
CA VAL A 96 1.94 5.17 -9.20
C VAL A 96 2.86 5.40 -10.39
N ARG A 97 3.41 4.32 -10.97
CA ARG A 97 4.26 4.35 -12.18
C ARG A 97 3.55 4.92 -13.42
N SER A 98 2.25 5.25 -13.35
CA SER A 98 1.46 5.82 -14.44
C SER A 98 0.64 7.03 -13.95
N GLY A 99 1.24 8.23 -14.06
CA GLY A 99 0.56 9.53 -14.19
C GLY A 99 -0.23 10.04 -12.98
N ALA A 100 0.32 11.08 -12.33
CA ALA A 100 -0.32 12.14 -11.53
C ALA A 100 -1.30 11.78 -10.37
N ALA A 101 -1.82 10.57 -10.29
CA ALA A 101 -2.62 10.08 -9.19
C ALA A 101 -1.75 9.15 -8.35
N GLY A 102 -1.44 9.54 -7.11
CA GLY A 102 -0.87 8.64 -6.12
C GLY A 102 -1.68 7.35 -6.00
N SER A 103 -1.06 6.29 -5.47
CA SER A 103 -1.69 4.98 -5.44
C SER A 103 -2.87 5.03 -4.49
N LYS A 104 -4.07 5.30 -5.01
CA LYS A 104 -5.29 5.41 -4.20
C LYS A 104 -5.38 4.20 -3.26
N LYS A 105 -5.59 4.46 -1.97
CA LYS A 105 -5.68 3.47 -0.89
C LYS A 105 -4.42 2.64 -0.65
N ARG A 106 -3.23 3.16 -0.94
CA ARG A 106 -1.95 2.49 -0.62
C ARG A 106 -1.02 3.44 0.10
N TYR A 107 -0.86 3.29 1.41
CA TYR A 107 0.04 4.08 2.23
C TYR A 107 0.42 3.35 3.52
N ALA A 108 1.45 3.85 4.20
CA ALA A 108 1.79 3.49 5.57
C ALA A 108 2.08 4.77 6.36
N GLY A 109 1.88 4.73 7.68
CA GLY A 109 2.25 5.84 8.53
C GLY A 109 2.51 5.42 9.96
N LEU A 110 3.46 6.10 10.60
CA LEU A 110 3.73 5.97 12.03
C LEU A 110 2.74 6.84 12.78
N VAL A 111 1.78 6.23 13.47
CA VAL A 111 0.74 6.96 14.21
C VAL A 111 1.37 7.63 15.43
N ALA A 112 1.16 8.93 15.57
CA ALA A 112 1.61 9.68 16.74
C ALA A 112 0.68 9.38 17.94
N GLY A 113 1.26 9.11 19.11
CA GLY A 113 0.53 8.81 20.34
C GLY A 113 1.38 8.07 21.38
N ASP A 114 0.75 7.47 22.37
CA ASP A 114 1.43 6.76 23.48
C ASP A 114 2.19 5.51 23.01
N SER A 115 1.78 4.92 21.89
CA SER A 115 2.45 3.79 21.27
C SER A 115 2.74 4.08 19.80
N GLU A 116 4.01 4.08 19.44
CA GLU A 116 4.47 4.18 18.05
C GLU A 116 4.09 2.90 17.30
N VAL A 117 3.04 2.98 16.49
CA VAL A 117 2.55 1.85 15.69
C VAL A 117 2.52 2.25 14.23
N VAL A 118 3.12 1.41 13.38
CA VAL A 118 3.05 1.59 11.93
C VAL A 118 1.74 1.00 11.39
N GLU A 119 0.88 1.88 10.89
CA GLU A 119 -0.35 1.52 10.17
C GLU A 119 -0.03 1.25 8.69
N PHE A 120 -0.66 0.24 8.10
CA PHE A 120 -0.51 -0.12 6.69
C PHE A 120 -1.88 -0.24 6.04
N VAL A 121 -2.11 0.52 4.95
CA VAL A 121 -3.37 0.51 4.19
C VAL A 121 -3.07 0.12 2.75
N GLY A 122 -3.68 -0.98 2.27
CA GLY A 122 -3.62 -1.48 0.89
C GLY A 122 -2.24 -1.87 0.35
N LEU A 123 -1.17 -1.68 1.11
CA LEU A 123 0.18 -2.15 0.81
C LEU A 123 0.30 -3.68 0.90
N GLU A 124 1.37 -4.20 0.33
CA GLU A 124 1.71 -5.62 0.26
C GLU A 124 1.66 -6.30 1.65
N ALA A 125 2.06 -5.59 2.70
CA ALA A 125 2.09 -5.98 4.11
C ALA A 125 0.73 -6.45 4.67
N VAL A 126 -0.38 -6.00 4.08
CA VAL A 126 -1.76 -6.33 4.51
C VAL A 126 -2.54 -7.10 3.44
N ARG A 127 -1.93 -7.35 2.28
CA ARG A 127 -2.58 -8.04 1.16
C ARG A 127 -2.48 -9.56 1.28
N ARG A 128 -3.61 -10.25 1.12
CA ARG A 128 -3.67 -11.72 1.23
C ARG A 128 -2.94 -12.48 0.11
N ASP A 129 -2.80 -11.86 -1.05
CA ASP A 129 -2.20 -12.46 -2.25
C ASP A 129 -0.67 -12.33 -2.33
N TRP A 130 -0.05 -11.64 -1.37
CA TRP A 130 1.41 -11.53 -1.21
C TRP A 130 1.95 -12.53 -0.19
N THR A 131 3.20 -12.95 -0.36
CA THR A 131 3.85 -13.93 0.50
C THR A 131 4.09 -13.37 1.90
N PRO A 132 4.14 -14.22 2.94
CA PRO A 132 4.63 -13.81 4.26
C PRO A 132 6.01 -13.15 4.20
N LEU A 133 6.89 -13.59 3.30
CA LEU A 133 8.22 -13.00 3.08
C LEU A 133 8.12 -11.51 2.73
N ALA A 134 7.31 -11.17 1.74
CA ALA A 134 7.13 -9.79 1.30
C ALA A 134 6.52 -8.91 2.39
N LYS A 135 5.56 -9.46 3.15
CA LYS A 135 4.91 -8.75 4.25
C LYS A 135 5.90 -8.43 5.36
N ARG A 136 6.71 -9.43 5.75
CA ARG A 136 7.74 -9.28 6.76
C ARG A 136 8.77 -8.23 6.32
N PHE A 137 9.28 -8.36 5.08
CA PHE A 137 10.23 -7.42 4.51
C PHE A 137 9.70 -5.99 4.50
N GLN A 138 8.47 -5.76 4.00
CA GLN A 138 7.89 -4.41 3.94
C GLN A 138 7.69 -3.80 5.32
N ARG A 139 7.25 -4.60 6.30
CA ARG A 139 7.05 -4.12 7.68
C ARG A 139 8.36 -3.70 8.30
N GLU A 140 9.38 -4.56 8.26
CA GLU A 140 10.69 -4.27 8.83
C GLU A 140 11.40 -3.11 8.09
N LEU A 141 11.26 -3.03 6.77
CA LEU A 141 11.84 -1.93 6.00
C LEU A 141 11.20 -0.59 6.36
N LEU A 142 9.87 -0.50 6.38
CA LEU A 142 9.17 0.75 6.70
C LEU A 142 9.31 1.13 8.16
N ASP A 143 9.36 0.16 9.07
CA ASP A 143 9.68 0.40 10.48
C ASP A 143 11.05 1.07 10.63
N ARG A 144 12.09 0.52 9.98
CA ARG A 144 13.43 1.13 9.97
C ARG A 144 13.43 2.53 9.39
N VAL A 145 12.75 2.74 8.27
CA VAL A 145 12.66 4.07 7.62
C VAL A 145 11.96 5.08 8.52
N PHE A 146 10.87 4.69 9.17
CA PHE A 146 10.13 5.60 10.05
C PHE A 146 10.87 5.94 11.34
N HIS A 147 11.80 5.09 11.78
CA HIS A 147 12.67 5.34 12.94
C HIS A 147 14.08 5.79 12.54
N ASP A 148 14.29 6.29 11.31
CA ASP A 148 15.57 6.82 10.82
C ASP A 148 16.76 5.83 10.96
N GLN A 149 16.48 4.52 10.87
CA GLN A 149 17.49 3.47 10.98
C GLN A 149 18.10 3.11 9.62
N PRO A 150 19.37 2.67 9.57
CA PRO A 150 19.99 2.16 8.35
C PRO A 150 19.22 0.97 7.76
N VAL A 151 18.99 1.01 6.45
CA VAL A 151 18.22 -0.02 5.72
C VAL A 151 19.08 -0.93 4.85
N GLU A 152 20.26 -0.49 4.42
CA GLU A 152 21.09 -1.25 3.47
C GLU A 152 21.57 -2.58 4.04
N ASP A 153 22.12 -2.57 5.25
CA ASP A 153 22.61 -3.79 5.92
C ASP A 153 21.47 -4.77 6.20
N PHE A 154 20.30 -4.24 6.57
CA PHE A 154 19.08 -5.03 6.71
C PHE A 154 18.71 -5.72 5.39
N ILE A 155 18.69 -4.99 4.28
CA ILE A 155 18.36 -5.54 2.96
C ILE A 155 19.37 -6.64 2.57
N ARG A 156 20.67 -6.38 2.75
CA ARG A 156 21.73 -7.36 2.44
C ARG A 156 21.58 -8.63 3.28
N ALA A 157 21.35 -8.49 4.58
CA ALA A 157 21.15 -9.61 5.50
C ALA A 157 19.88 -10.40 5.16
N PHE A 158 18.75 -9.73 4.91
CA PHE A 158 17.49 -10.38 4.55
C PHE A 158 17.61 -11.19 3.25
N LEU A 159 18.35 -10.68 2.27
CA LEU A 159 18.62 -11.39 1.02
C LEU A 159 19.58 -12.57 1.19
N ALA A 160 20.57 -12.46 2.10
CA ALA A 160 21.43 -13.58 2.45
C ALA A 160 20.61 -14.69 3.13
N ASP A 161 19.78 -14.35 4.12
CA ASP A 161 18.86 -15.29 4.78
C ASP A 161 17.92 -15.99 3.79
N LEU A 162 17.38 -15.24 2.82
CA LEU A 162 16.55 -15.80 1.77
C LEU A 162 17.32 -16.81 0.91
N ARG A 163 18.54 -16.47 0.47
CA ARG A 163 19.36 -17.33 -0.40
C ARG A 163 19.88 -18.56 0.32
N ASP A 164 20.11 -18.45 1.63
CA ASP A 164 20.55 -19.55 2.49
C ASP A 164 19.38 -20.47 2.92
N GLY A 165 18.15 -20.21 2.44
CA GLY A 165 16.96 -21.00 2.74
C GLY A 165 16.40 -20.80 4.16
N ARG A 166 16.91 -19.82 4.92
CA ARG A 166 16.44 -19.53 6.29
C ARG A 166 15.01 -18.97 6.32
N LEU A 167 14.47 -18.55 5.18
CA LEU A 167 13.15 -17.93 5.05
C LEU A 167 12.17 -18.76 4.20
N ASP A 168 12.46 -20.03 3.94
CA ASP A 168 11.68 -20.91 3.05
C ASP A 168 10.21 -21.04 3.46
N GLU A 169 9.93 -21.07 4.76
CA GLU A 169 8.57 -21.13 5.32
C GLU A 169 7.71 -19.91 4.95
N LEU A 170 8.33 -18.80 4.55
CA LEU A 170 7.67 -17.55 4.24
C LEU A 170 7.35 -17.37 2.74
N LEU A 171 7.67 -18.37 1.91
CA LEU A 171 7.65 -18.26 0.44
C LEU A 171 6.31 -18.62 -0.20
N SER A 172 5.32 -19.08 0.57
CA SER A 172 4.05 -19.54 0.02
C SER A 172 3.16 -18.39 -0.45
N TYR A 173 2.60 -18.54 -1.64
CA TYR A 173 1.53 -17.73 -2.18
C TYR A 173 0.18 -18.38 -1.88
N LYS A 174 -0.83 -17.58 -1.54
CA LYS A 174 -2.21 -18.05 -1.34
C LYS A 174 -3.14 -17.34 -2.31
N LYS A 175 -3.82 -18.09 -3.18
CA LYS A 175 -4.74 -17.51 -4.16
C LYS A 175 -5.96 -18.36 -4.42
N ALA A 176 -7.12 -17.71 -4.47
CA ALA A 176 -8.37 -18.39 -4.76
C ALA A 176 -8.53 -18.67 -6.26
N VAL A 177 -8.95 -19.89 -6.60
CA VAL A 177 -9.37 -20.28 -7.94
C VAL A 177 -10.84 -19.90 -8.10
N ARG A 178 -11.14 -19.00 -9.03
CA ARG A 178 -12.49 -18.38 -9.16
C ARG A 178 -13.40 -19.07 -10.18
N LYS A 179 -12.83 -19.90 -11.05
CA LYS A 179 -13.54 -20.66 -12.09
C LYS A 179 -13.13 -22.13 -12.01
N ARG A 180 -13.85 -23.04 -12.66
CA ARG A 180 -13.37 -24.43 -12.75
C ARG A 180 -12.05 -24.48 -13.52
N LEU A 181 -11.16 -25.40 -13.16
CA LEU A 181 -9.81 -25.50 -13.74
C LEU A 181 -9.83 -25.71 -15.26
N ALA A 182 -10.88 -26.36 -15.78
CA ALA A 182 -11.12 -26.57 -17.20
C ALA A 182 -11.46 -25.27 -17.97
N GLU A 183 -11.97 -24.24 -17.29
CA GLU A 183 -12.36 -22.96 -17.92
C GLU A 183 -11.15 -22.04 -18.18
N TYR A 184 -9.95 -22.42 -17.74
CA TYR A 184 -8.70 -21.70 -18.01
C TYR A 184 -7.98 -22.28 -19.23
N THR A 185 -8.24 -21.73 -20.42
CA THR A 185 -7.81 -22.31 -21.71
C THR A 185 -6.63 -21.59 -22.38
N SER A 186 -6.56 -20.25 -22.34
CA SER A 186 -5.57 -19.47 -23.12
C SER A 186 -4.31 -19.11 -22.33
N THR A 187 -4.47 -18.37 -21.24
CA THR A 187 -3.39 -18.07 -20.29
C THR A 187 -3.71 -18.76 -18.97
N THR A 188 -2.81 -19.64 -18.52
CA THR A 188 -3.00 -20.33 -17.23
C THR A 188 -2.20 -19.59 -16.16
N PRO A 189 -2.85 -18.89 -15.22
CA PRO A 189 -2.16 -18.19 -14.14
C PRO A 189 -1.34 -19.15 -13.25
N ALA A 190 -0.33 -18.63 -12.55
CA ALA A 190 0.57 -19.44 -11.72
C ALA A 190 -0.15 -20.34 -10.70
N HIS A 191 -1.09 -19.77 -9.92
CA HIS A 191 -1.93 -20.53 -8.99
C HIS A 191 -2.77 -21.64 -9.67
N VAL A 192 -3.22 -21.45 -10.91
CA VAL A 192 -3.96 -22.49 -11.66
C VAL A 192 -3.01 -23.58 -12.15
N LYS A 193 -1.79 -23.23 -12.58
CA LYS A 193 -0.75 -24.20 -12.94
C LYS A 193 -0.36 -25.06 -11.73
N ALA A 194 -0.21 -24.44 -10.55
CA ALA A 194 0.02 -25.17 -9.31
C ALA A 194 -1.17 -26.08 -8.98
N ALA A 195 -2.40 -25.57 -9.00
CA ALA A 195 -3.60 -26.35 -8.70
C ALA A 195 -3.67 -27.64 -9.51
N ARG A 196 -3.39 -27.58 -10.82
CA ARG A 196 -3.40 -28.76 -11.72
C ARG A 196 -2.40 -29.86 -11.31
N LYS A 197 -1.36 -29.53 -10.53
CA LYS A 197 -0.37 -30.50 -10.01
C LYS A 197 -0.80 -31.14 -8.69
N GLN A 198 -1.92 -30.74 -8.10
CA GLN A 198 -2.41 -31.26 -6.81
C GLN A 198 -3.50 -32.33 -7.03
N GLN A 199 -3.48 -33.39 -6.22
CA GLN A 199 -4.57 -34.36 -6.21
C GLN A 199 -5.82 -33.74 -5.54
N GLY A 200 -7.01 -33.92 -6.14
CA GLY A 200 -8.25 -33.35 -5.61
C GLY A 200 -8.44 -31.85 -5.87
N ALA A 201 -7.66 -31.26 -6.78
CA ALA A 201 -7.64 -29.82 -7.07
C ALA A 201 -8.99 -29.19 -7.44
N GLU A 202 -9.96 -29.97 -7.93
CA GLU A 202 -11.29 -29.46 -8.28
C GLU A 202 -12.13 -29.07 -7.04
N GLN A 203 -11.76 -29.58 -5.85
CA GLN A 203 -12.48 -29.32 -4.59
C GLN A 203 -11.86 -28.16 -3.80
N GLN A 204 -10.64 -27.73 -4.13
CA GLN A 204 -9.91 -26.70 -3.38
C GLN A 204 -10.13 -25.31 -3.98
N ARG A 205 -10.82 -24.45 -3.22
CA ARG A 205 -11.06 -23.05 -3.63
C ARG A 205 -9.84 -22.16 -3.46
N ILE A 206 -8.91 -22.50 -2.56
CA ILE A 206 -7.68 -21.74 -2.31
C ILE A 206 -6.50 -22.66 -2.59
N VAL A 207 -5.56 -22.18 -3.40
CA VAL A 207 -4.34 -22.90 -3.75
C VAL A 207 -3.17 -22.22 -3.04
N GLU A 208 -2.42 -23.02 -2.30
CA GLU A 208 -1.16 -22.62 -1.68
C GLU A 208 0.01 -23.20 -2.49
N TYR A 209 0.89 -22.33 -2.99
CA TYR A 209 1.95 -22.73 -3.91
C TYR A 209 3.22 -21.89 -3.74
N VAL A 210 4.34 -22.45 -4.15
CA VAL A 210 5.65 -21.78 -4.21
C VAL A 210 6.14 -21.69 -5.64
N MET A 211 7.09 -20.81 -5.89
CA MET A 211 7.79 -20.70 -7.16
C MET A 211 9.09 -21.49 -7.10
N THR A 212 9.20 -22.47 -7.98
CA THR A 212 10.39 -23.29 -8.17
C THR A 212 11.06 -22.93 -9.49
N THR A 213 12.28 -23.42 -9.71
CA THR A 213 12.98 -23.27 -10.99
C THR A 213 12.23 -23.93 -12.17
N ALA A 214 11.32 -24.87 -11.89
CA ALA A 214 10.42 -25.50 -12.86
C ALA A 214 9.04 -24.81 -12.93
N GLY A 215 8.89 -23.64 -12.31
CA GLY A 215 7.65 -22.87 -12.23
C GLY A 215 6.84 -23.12 -10.95
N PRO A 216 5.56 -22.74 -10.92
CA PRO A 216 4.72 -22.82 -9.72
C PRO A 216 4.39 -24.28 -9.35
N GLU A 217 4.52 -24.61 -8.06
CA GLU A 217 4.21 -25.94 -7.50
C GLU A 217 3.43 -25.82 -6.19
N PRO A 218 2.44 -26.69 -5.93
CA PRO A 218 1.78 -26.75 -4.63
C PRO A 218 2.78 -27.01 -3.50
N VAL A 219 2.54 -26.44 -2.33
CA VAL A 219 3.42 -26.66 -1.15
C VAL A 219 3.52 -28.15 -0.80
N ASP A 220 2.38 -28.85 -0.77
CA ASP A 220 2.32 -30.25 -0.31
C ASP A 220 2.96 -31.26 -1.29
N THR A 221 3.07 -30.91 -2.58
CA THR A 221 3.58 -31.81 -3.63
C THR A 221 4.80 -31.26 -4.36
N ARG A 222 5.48 -30.26 -3.76
CA ARG A 222 6.69 -29.63 -4.30
C ARG A 222 7.77 -30.68 -4.57
N ARG A 223 8.39 -30.58 -5.75
CA ARG A 223 9.55 -31.40 -6.15
C ARG A 223 10.75 -30.56 -6.59
N GLY A 224 10.49 -29.37 -7.14
CA GLY A 224 11.54 -28.46 -7.62
C GLY A 224 12.29 -27.72 -6.52
N ALA A 225 13.53 -27.33 -6.83
CA ALA A 225 14.28 -26.36 -6.04
C ALA A 225 13.59 -24.98 -6.09
N LEU A 226 13.57 -24.26 -4.97
CA LEU A 226 12.95 -22.94 -4.90
C LEU A 226 13.70 -21.95 -5.80
N ASP A 227 12.94 -21.10 -6.48
CA ASP A 227 13.51 -20.03 -7.30
C ASP A 227 13.67 -18.76 -6.45
N TYR A 228 14.77 -18.67 -5.69
CA TYR A 228 15.05 -17.49 -4.88
C TYR A 228 15.14 -16.21 -5.71
N GLY A 229 15.60 -16.29 -6.97
CA GLY A 229 15.67 -15.16 -7.89
C GLY A 229 14.29 -14.57 -8.14
N HIS A 230 13.29 -15.41 -8.39
CA HIS A 230 11.88 -14.97 -8.49
C HIS A 230 11.43 -14.20 -7.25
N TYR A 231 11.75 -14.67 -6.04
CA TYR A 231 11.34 -13.99 -4.81
C TYR A 231 12.05 -12.64 -4.63
N VAL A 232 13.33 -12.54 -4.95
CA VAL A 232 14.04 -11.25 -4.96
C VAL A 232 13.36 -10.29 -5.92
N ASP A 233 13.19 -10.68 -7.18
CA ASP A 233 12.72 -9.79 -8.24
C ASP A 233 11.23 -9.45 -8.14
N LYS A 234 10.40 -10.37 -7.63
CA LYS A 234 8.94 -10.23 -7.62
C LYS A 234 8.36 -9.94 -6.25
N GLN A 235 9.07 -10.21 -5.16
CA GLN A 235 8.56 -9.98 -3.80
C GLN A 235 9.33 -8.90 -3.03
N ILE A 236 10.65 -8.80 -3.24
CA ILE A 236 11.49 -7.89 -2.45
C ILE A 236 11.77 -6.58 -3.20
N GLU A 237 12.33 -6.68 -4.41
CA GLU A 237 12.76 -5.53 -5.22
C GLU A 237 11.64 -4.49 -5.46
N PRO A 238 10.39 -4.86 -5.81
CA PRO A 238 9.33 -3.86 -6.01
C PRO A 238 9.00 -3.06 -4.76
N ILE A 239 9.14 -3.68 -3.58
CA ILE A 239 8.89 -3.05 -2.27
C ILE A 239 10.08 -2.15 -1.92
N ALA A 240 11.30 -2.68 -2.06
CA ALA A 240 12.52 -1.93 -1.79
C ALA A 240 12.63 -0.70 -2.69
N ASP A 241 12.43 -0.82 -3.99
CA ASP A 241 12.48 0.31 -4.94
C ASP A 241 11.47 1.40 -4.60
N ALA A 242 10.25 1.02 -4.19
CA ALA A 242 9.20 1.97 -3.85
C ALA A 242 9.58 2.81 -2.61
N VAL A 243 10.26 2.20 -1.64
CA VAL A 243 10.67 2.86 -0.38
C VAL A 243 12.01 3.60 -0.56
N LEU A 244 13.03 2.95 -1.10
CA LEU A 244 14.39 3.46 -1.23
C LEU A 244 14.50 4.69 -2.12
N ARG A 245 13.58 4.87 -3.08
CA ARG A 245 13.51 6.09 -3.90
C ARG A 245 13.43 7.36 -3.06
N PHE A 246 12.71 7.33 -1.94
CA PHE A 246 12.58 8.48 -1.03
C PHE A 246 13.88 8.78 -0.27
N LEU A 247 14.75 7.77 -0.12
CA LEU A 247 16.08 7.90 0.46
C LEU A 247 17.14 8.22 -0.60
N SER A 248 16.76 8.42 -1.86
CA SER A 248 17.68 8.54 -3.01
C SER A 248 18.63 7.34 -3.18
N ILE A 249 18.21 6.15 -2.73
CA ILE A 249 18.96 4.90 -2.84
C ILE A 249 18.31 4.04 -3.95
N ARG A 250 19.13 3.32 -4.72
CA ARG A 250 18.64 2.32 -5.69
C ARG A 250 18.89 0.92 -5.13
N PHE A 251 17.89 0.05 -5.20
CA PHE A 251 18.03 -1.32 -4.72
C PHE A 251 19.22 -2.06 -5.37
N GLY A 252 19.42 -1.87 -6.68
CA GLY A 252 20.54 -2.44 -7.42
C GLY A 252 21.92 -2.08 -6.84
N ASP A 253 22.09 -0.86 -6.34
CA ASP A 253 23.35 -0.40 -5.73
C ASP A 253 23.57 -1.10 -4.36
N VAL A 254 22.49 -1.28 -3.59
CA VAL A 254 22.52 -2.01 -2.31
C VAL A 254 22.91 -3.47 -2.50
N ILE A 255 22.57 -4.10 -3.63
CA ILE A 255 22.87 -5.52 -3.86
C ILE A 255 24.07 -5.75 -4.79
N GLY A 256 24.78 -4.70 -5.20
CA GLY A 256 25.94 -4.80 -6.08
C GLY A 256 25.62 -5.21 -7.51
N ARG A 257 24.38 -5.02 -8.00
CA ARG A 257 24.06 -5.20 -9.43
C ARG A 257 24.73 -4.08 -10.22
N ALA A 258 25.58 -4.43 -11.19
CA ALA A 258 26.23 -3.45 -12.05
C ALA A 258 25.19 -2.59 -12.79
N ARG A 259 25.50 -1.30 -13.00
CA ARG A 259 24.71 -0.41 -13.86
C ARG A 259 24.62 -1.03 -15.25
N GLN A 260 23.45 -1.53 -15.64
CA GLN A 260 23.18 -1.79 -17.04
C GLN A 260 23.06 -0.40 -17.68
N LEU A 261 24.09 0.01 -18.43
CA LEU A 261 24.03 1.19 -19.28
C LEU A 261 22.91 0.94 -20.28
N GLU A 262 21.80 1.66 -20.16
CA GLU A 262 20.82 1.74 -21.24
C GLU A 262 21.56 2.34 -22.44
N LEU A 263 21.82 1.50 -23.44
CA LEU A 263 22.29 1.95 -24.74
C LEU A 263 21.17 2.82 -25.32
N LEU A 264 21.47 4.12 -25.42
CA LEU A 264 20.71 5.12 -26.17
C LEU A 264 20.45 4.67 -27.62
#